data_AF-A0A8H4F4Q7-F1
#
_entry.id   AF-A0A8H4F4Q7-F1
#
_cell.length_a   1.000
_cell.length_b   1.000
_cell.length_c   1.000
_cell.angle_alpha   90.00
_cell.angle_beta   90.00
_cell.angle_gamma   90.00
#
_symmetry.space_group_name_H-M   'P 1'
#
loop_
_entity.id
_entity.type
_entity.pdbx_description
1 polymer ?
#
loop_
_entity_poly.entity_id
_entity_poly.type
_entity_poly.pdbx_seq_one_letter_code
_entity_poly.pdbx_strand_id
1 'polypeptide(L)'
;MNEVYRSWASEGAHVHYVSNSPWQVYPALSEFITNKQFPQGSVHLRAVSTQELIRGKPGKHKLEMIPKILQDFPHRKFILVGDSGEIDPEVYQQIYNQYPDQIIKIFIHDVTSQRARDADKLAQERPDSYYRSLRKFLSRESSLQRRGSTSQLAMDAMAETEVPEEQQQISNPEIPLLTKLEQFEERMKRVSSGMREGVFTVFTLASQLMLDPVVAEEFLMSKTSTDLSI
;
A
#
# COMPACT_ATOMS: atom_id res chain seq x y z
N MET A 1 -10.77 -4.66 14.09
CA MET A 1 -9.82 -3.53 13.91
C MET A 1 -9.94 -2.49 15.02
N ASN A 2 -11.13 -1.95 15.33
CA ASN A 2 -11.29 -0.97 16.43
C ASN A 2 -10.77 -1.47 17.78
N GLU A 3 -11.03 -2.74 18.14
CA GLU A 3 -10.51 -3.38 19.35
C GLU A 3 -8.99 -3.33 19.45
N VAL A 4 -8.29 -3.61 18.34
CA VAL A 4 -6.82 -3.56 18.28
C VAL A 4 -6.32 -2.17 18.61
N TYR A 5 -6.86 -1.17 17.92
CA TYR A 5 -6.42 0.21 18.12
C TYR A 5 -6.80 0.73 19.51
N ARG A 6 -7.95 0.33 20.06
CA ARG A 6 -8.31 0.65 21.44
C ARG A 6 -7.34 0.02 22.43
N SER A 7 -6.95 -1.23 22.23
CA SER A 7 -5.96 -1.89 23.08
C SER A 7 -4.63 -1.17 23.05
N TRP A 8 -4.12 -0.85 21.85
CA TRP A 8 -2.88 -0.08 21.73
C TRP A 8 -2.99 1.31 22.36
N ALA A 9 -4.14 1.98 22.20
CA ALA A 9 -4.37 3.28 22.81
C ALA A 9 -4.41 3.21 24.35
N SER A 10 -5.01 2.17 24.93
CA SER A 10 -4.97 1.95 26.38
C SER A 10 -3.57 1.63 26.90
N GLU A 11 -2.68 1.16 26.02
CA GLU A 11 -1.25 0.93 26.30
C GLU A 11 -0.37 2.16 26.02
N GLY A 12 -0.98 3.32 25.73
CA GLY A 12 -0.29 4.60 25.56
C GLY A 12 0.04 4.98 24.11
N ALA A 13 -0.41 4.20 23.11
CA ALA A 13 -0.27 4.59 21.71
C ALA A 13 -1.21 5.74 21.34
N HIS A 14 -0.74 6.66 20.51
CA HIS A 14 -1.58 7.69 19.90
C HIS A 14 -1.89 7.33 18.45
N VAL A 15 -3.13 7.55 18.02
CA VAL A 15 -3.57 7.19 16.67
C VAL A 15 -3.55 8.42 15.76
N HIS A 16 -2.93 8.26 14.59
CA HIS A 16 -2.95 9.25 13.51
C HIS A 16 -3.64 8.63 12.29
N TYR A 17 -4.80 9.17 11.89
CA TYR A 17 -5.54 8.73 10.71
C TYR A 17 -5.07 9.51 9.48
N VAL A 18 -4.41 8.85 8.53
CA VAL A 18 -3.94 9.48 7.29
C VAL A 18 -4.68 8.89 6.09
N SER A 19 -5.47 9.70 5.38
CA SER A 19 -6.29 9.23 4.26
C SER A 19 -6.10 10.11 3.03
N ASN A 20 -6.13 9.48 1.85
CA ASN A 20 -6.17 10.18 0.56
C ASN A 20 -7.54 10.83 0.26
N SER A 21 -8.52 10.63 1.15
CA SER A 21 -9.86 11.21 1.03
C SER A 21 -9.83 12.74 1.12
N PRO A 22 -10.73 13.45 0.41
CA PRO A 22 -10.85 14.90 0.50
C PRO A 22 -11.24 15.37 1.90
N TRP A 23 -10.73 16.52 2.35
CA TRP A 23 -11.04 17.06 3.68
C TRP A 23 -12.55 17.25 3.93
N GLN A 24 -13.35 17.44 2.88
CA GLN A 24 -14.80 17.60 2.93
C GLN A 24 -15.51 16.39 3.55
N VAL A 25 -14.90 15.20 3.54
CA VAL A 25 -15.50 14.01 4.18
C VAL A 25 -15.30 13.96 5.69
N TYR A 26 -14.57 14.92 6.27
CA TYR A 26 -14.23 14.94 7.70
C TYR A 26 -15.43 14.77 8.63
N PRO A 27 -16.58 15.46 8.46
CA PRO A 27 -17.71 15.33 9.38
C PRO A 27 -18.22 13.88 9.47
N ALA A 28 -18.42 13.23 8.32
CA ALA A 28 -18.87 11.84 8.25
C ALA A 28 -17.82 10.87 8.83
N LEU A 29 -16.53 11.14 8.56
CA LEU A 29 -15.43 10.34 9.10
C LEU A 29 -15.32 10.46 10.63
N SER A 30 -15.44 11.67 11.16
CA SER A 30 -15.38 11.94 12.60
C SER A 30 -16.53 11.26 13.35
N GLU A 31 -17.73 11.30 12.76
CA GLU A 31 -18.88 10.57 13.28
C GLU A 31 -18.63 9.05 13.25
N PHE A 32 -18.08 8.51 12.15
CA PHE A 32 -17.75 7.10 12.05
C PHE A 32 -16.73 6.65 13.11
N ILE A 33 -15.63 7.40 13.29
CA ILE A 33 -14.60 7.10 14.31
C ILE A 33 -15.25 7.00 15.70
N THR A 34 -16.11 7.96 16.02
CA THR A 34 -16.81 8.02 17.31
C THR A 34 -17.81 6.88 17.47
N ASN A 35 -18.72 6.71 16.50
CA ASN A 35 -19.80 5.72 16.56
C ASN A 35 -19.27 4.28 16.53
N LYS A 36 -18.14 4.03 15.87
CA LYS A 36 -17.50 2.70 15.84
C LYS A 36 -16.47 2.51 16.94
N GLN A 37 -16.37 3.46 17.88
CA GLN A 37 -15.50 3.37 19.07
C GLN A 37 -14.04 3.13 18.69
N PHE A 38 -13.57 3.81 17.65
CA PHE A 38 -12.15 3.93 17.39
C PHE A 38 -11.54 4.96 18.35
N PRO A 39 -10.26 4.82 18.72
CA PRO A 39 -9.58 5.84 19.53
C PRO A 39 -9.65 7.21 18.87
N GLN A 40 -9.82 8.25 19.68
CA GLN A 40 -9.67 9.62 19.17
C GLN A 40 -8.21 9.86 18.77
N GLY A 41 -8.01 10.66 17.73
CA GLY A 41 -6.70 10.86 17.13
C GLY A 41 -6.70 11.99 16.12
N SER A 42 -5.51 12.39 15.66
CA SER A 42 -5.43 13.40 14.60
C SER A 42 -5.90 12.81 13.28
N VAL A 43 -6.58 13.61 12.46
CA VAL A 43 -7.08 13.18 11.15
C VAL A 43 -6.46 14.05 10.05
N HIS A 44 -5.78 13.41 9.11
CA HIS A 44 -5.01 14.04 8.05
C HIS A 44 -5.59 13.68 6.69
N LEU A 45 -6.42 14.57 6.16
CA LEU A 45 -7.09 14.42 4.88
C LEU A 45 -6.44 15.25 3.80
N ARG A 46 -6.69 14.89 2.54
CA ARG A 46 -6.13 15.60 1.40
C ARG A 46 -6.88 16.91 1.17
N ALA A 47 -6.13 18.02 1.08
CA ALA A 47 -6.65 19.28 0.55
C ALA A 47 -6.68 19.18 -0.99
N VAL A 48 -7.86 18.90 -1.56
CA VAL A 48 -8.04 18.79 -3.02
C VAL A 48 -9.16 19.71 -3.50
N SER A 49 -8.90 20.37 -4.62
CA SER A 49 -9.96 20.91 -5.47
C SER A 49 -10.61 19.78 -6.29
N THR A 50 -11.84 19.96 -6.77
CA THR A 50 -12.55 18.95 -7.58
C THR A 50 -11.76 18.50 -8.83
N GLN A 51 -10.91 19.37 -9.38
CA GLN A 51 -10.08 19.06 -10.56
C GLN A 51 -8.84 18.23 -10.21
N GLU A 52 -8.23 18.45 -9.04
CA GLU A 52 -7.09 17.66 -8.57
C GLU A 52 -7.48 16.28 -8.05
N LEU A 53 -8.76 16.09 -7.68
CA LEU A 53 -9.30 14.79 -7.33
C LEU A 53 -9.14 13.76 -8.46
N ILE A 54 -9.17 14.23 -9.72
CA ILE A 54 -9.11 13.40 -10.93
C ILE A 54 -7.66 13.20 -11.42
N ARG A 55 -6.76 14.17 -11.16
CA ARG A 55 -5.42 14.22 -11.76
C ARG A 55 -4.25 14.01 -10.78
N GLY A 56 -4.52 13.94 -9.47
CA GLY A 56 -3.48 13.80 -8.46
C GLY A 56 -2.75 12.47 -8.55
N LYS A 57 -1.42 12.48 -8.38
CA LYS A 57 -0.62 11.26 -8.23
C LYS A 57 -1.11 10.47 -7.00
N PRO A 58 -1.42 9.17 -7.13
CA PRO A 58 -1.75 8.33 -5.98
C PRO A 58 -0.66 8.42 -4.91
N GLY A 59 -1.05 8.42 -3.62
CA GLY A 59 -0.12 8.27 -2.48
C GLY A 59 0.75 9.48 -2.14
N LYS A 60 0.80 10.53 -2.98
CA LYS A 60 1.57 11.76 -2.70
C LYS A 60 1.25 12.36 -1.33
N HIS A 61 -0.03 12.41 -0.96
CA HIS A 61 -0.46 12.94 0.34
C HIS A 61 0.10 12.13 1.52
N LYS A 62 0.03 10.79 1.47
CA LYS A 62 0.59 9.92 2.52
C LYS A 62 2.12 10.05 2.60
N LEU A 63 2.81 10.14 1.46
CA LEU A 63 4.26 10.37 1.38
C LEU A 63 4.69 11.74 1.92
N GLU A 64 3.83 12.76 1.88
CA GLU A 64 4.14 14.07 2.46
C GLU A 64 3.76 14.16 3.93
N MET A 65 2.64 13.53 4.33
CA MET A 65 2.08 13.70 5.66
C MET A 65 2.73 12.79 6.70
N ILE A 66 2.98 11.52 6.38
CA ILE A 66 3.54 10.58 7.35
C ILE A 66 4.94 11.04 7.79
N PRO A 67 5.88 11.41 6.90
CA PRO A 67 7.16 11.96 7.32
C PRO A 67 7.07 13.19 8.22
N LYS A 68 6.07 14.07 8.02
CA LYS A 68 5.86 15.23 8.93
C LYS A 68 5.50 14.76 10.34
N ILE A 69 4.60 13.79 10.47
CA ILE A 69 4.23 13.22 11.78
C ILE A 69 5.47 12.59 12.44
N LEU A 70 6.27 11.83 11.70
CA LEU A 70 7.52 11.23 12.22
C LEU A 70 8.52 12.29 12.67
N GLN A 71 8.63 13.41 11.94
CA GLN A 71 9.50 14.53 12.30
C GLN A 71 9.01 15.31 13.51
N ASP A 72 7.68 15.43 13.70
CA ASP A 72 7.08 16.08 14.86
C ASP A 72 7.32 15.29 16.16
N PHE A 73 7.56 13.97 16.05
CA PHE A 73 7.81 13.08 17.20
C PHE A 73 9.08 12.23 17.01
N PRO A 74 10.28 12.84 16.96
CA PRO A 74 11.51 12.17 16.54
C PRO A 74 11.98 11.05 17.49
N HIS A 75 11.49 11.04 18.73
CA HIS A 75 11.82 10.03 19.75
C HIS A 75 10.76 8.94 19.88
N ARG A 76 9.64 9.03 19.16
CA ARG A 76 8.59 8.01 19.20
C ARG A 76 8.86 6.90 18.19
N LYS A 77 8.35 5.72 18.49
CA LYS A 77 8.26 4.59 17.55
C LYS A 77 6.89 4.58 16.88
N PHE A 78 6.85 4.08 15.65
CA PHE A 78 5.66 4.09 14.80
C PHE A 78 5.34 2.71 14.26
N ILE A 79 4.04 2.40 14.28
CA ILE A 79 3.43 1.26 13.62
C ILE A 79 2.60 1.82 12.46
N LEU A 80 2.89 1.40 11.23
CA LEU A 80 2.12 1.78 10.05
C LEU A 80 1.09 0.68 9.75
N VAL A 81 -0.19 1.05 9.57
CA VAL A 81 -1.25 0.12 9.22
C VAL A 81 -2.01 0.64 8.01
N GLY A 82 -1.99 -0.13 6.93
CA GLY A 82 -2.63 0.23 5.66
C GLY A 82 -3.29 -0.97 5.01
N ASP A 83 -3.79 -0.80 3.79
CA ASP A 83 -4.47 -1.86 3.05
C ASP A 83 -3.77 -2.20 1.73
N SER A 84 -3.95 -3.43 1.27
CA SER A 84 -3.33 -3.91 0.04
C SER A 84 -4.03 -3.45 -1.24
N GLY A 85 -5.24 -2.90 -1.14
CA GLY A 85 -6.02 -2.38 -2.27
C GLY A 85 -5.54 -1.01 -2.73
N GLU A 86 -4.95 -0.24 -1.83
CA GLU A 86 -4.23 0.99 -2.12
C GLU A 86 -2.72 0.76 -2.33
N ILE A 87 -1.98 1.85 -2.52
CA ILE A 87 -0.52 1.85 -2.66
C ILE A 87 0.21 2.04 -1.32
N ASP A 88 -0.46 1.71 -0.21
CA ASP A 88 0.13 1.76 1.13
C ASP A 88 1.39 0.92 1.28
N PRO A 89 1.48 -0.30 0.72
CA PRO A 89 2.72 -1.07 0.74
C PRO A 89 3.91 -0.28 0.18
N GLU A 90 3.79 0.30 -1.01
CA GLU A 90 4.85 1.08 -1.65
C GLU A 90 5.18 2.37 -0.88
N VAL A 91 4.15 3.07 -0.41
CA VAL A 91 4.33 4.30 0.38
C VAL A 91 5.09 4.00 1.66
N TYR A 92 4.71 2.94 2.38
CA TYR A 92 5.36 2.56 3.63
C TYR A 92 6.77 2.03 3.43
N GLN A 93 7.07 1.37 2.30
CA GLN A 93 8.44 1.02 1.94
C GLN A 93 9.33 2.25 1.78
N GLN A 94 8.85 3.27 1.05
CA GLN A 94 9.63 4.50 0.87
C GLN A 94 9.87 5.22 2.20
N ILE A 95 8.87 5.28 3.07
CA ILE A 95 9.01 5.90 4.39
C ILE A 95 9.94 5.07 5.27
N TYR A 96 9.84 3.75 5.24
CA TYR A 96 10.74 2.85 5.98
C TYR A 96 12.20 3.06 5.59
N ASN A 97 12.49 3.20 4.31
CA ASN A 97 13.85 3.43 3.83
C ASN A 97 14.43 4.77 4.32
N GLN A 98 13.58 5.76 4.61
CA GLN A 98 14.00 7.07 5.15
C GLN A 98 14.04 7.09 6.69
N TYR A 99 13.18 6.33 7.35
CA TYR A 99 13.00 6.33 8.81
C TYR A 99 13.04 4.90 9.42
N PRO A 100 14.06 4.09 9.11
CA PRO A 100 14.08 2.68 9.50
C PRO A 100 14.10 2.49 11.01
N ASP A 101 14.67 3.43 11.77
CA ASP A 101 14.80 3.35 13.23
C ASP A 101 13.53 3.75 13.98
N GLN A 102 12.66 4.56 13.36
CA GLN A 102 11.39 4.98 13.96
C GLN A 102 10.27 3.98 13.65
N ILE A 103 10.30 3.34 12.48
CA ILE A 103 9.26 2.37 12.09
C ILE A 103 9.63 0.99 12.62
N ILE A 104 8.89 0.55 13.63
CA ILE A 104 9.08 -0.78 14.23
C ILE A 104 8.26 -1.85 13.53
N LYS A 105 7.13 -1.47 12.90
CA LYS A 105 6.21 -2.42 12.29
C LYS A 105 5.37 -1.79 11.17
N ILE A 106 5.13 -2.58 10.13
CA ILE A 106 4.25 -2.28 9.00
C ILE A 106 3.27 -3.43 8.83
N PHE A 107 1.98 -3.14 8.97
CA PHE A 107 0.89 -4.08 8.71
C PHE A 107 0.12 -3.70 7.46
N ILE A 108 -0.02 -4.65 6.53
CA ILE A 108 -0.84 -4.50 5.33
C ILE A 108 -2.04 -5.44 5.43
N HIS A 109 -3.24 -4.86 5.49
CA HIS A 109 -4.49 -5.62 5.48
C HIS A 109 -4.75 -6.15 4.08
N ASP A 110 -4.78 -7.47 3.94
CA ASP A 110 -5.06 -8.14 2.70
C ASP A 110 -6.56 -8.11 2.39
N VAL A 111 -6.93 -7.20 1.50
CA VAL A 111 -8.29 -7.05 0.96
C VAL A 111 -8.39 -7.49 -0.51
N THR A 112 -7.26 -7.93 -1.09
CA THR A 112 -7.11 -8.13 -2.54
C THR A 112 -6.87 -9.58 -2.93
N SER A 113 -6.16 -10.38 -2.12
CA SER A 113 -5.74 -11.74 -2.52
C SER A 113 -6.93 -12.66 -2.77
N GLN A 114 -8.01 -12.54 -1.97
CA GLN A 114 -9.20 -13.36 -2.19
C GLN A 114 -9.89 -13.02 -3.51
N ARG A 115 -10.00 -11.73 -3.84
CA ARG A 115 -10.53 -11.28 -5.14
C ARG A 115 -9.63 -11.73 -6.29
N ALA A 116 -8.32 -11.72 -6.09
CA ALA A 116 -7.35 -12.22 -7.07
C ALA A 116 -7.53 -13.73 -7.32
N ARG A 117 -7.64 -14.54 -6.25
CA ARG A 117 -7.93 -15.97 -6.33
C ARG A 117 -9.23 -16.27 -7.09
N ASP A 118 -10.28 -15.51 -6.80
CA ASP A 118 -11.57 -15.71 -7.45
C ASP A 118 -11.52 -15.32 -8.94
N ALA A 119 -10.78 -14.25 -9.28
CA ALA A 119 -10.52 -13.87 -10.67
C ALA A 119 -9.72 -14.95 -11.43
N ASP A 120 -8.71 -15.55 -10.78
CA ASP A 120 -7.89 -16.61 -11.37
C ASP A 120 -8.71 -17.88 -11.62
N LYS A 121 -9.58 -18.28 -10.67
CA LYS A 121 -10.52 -19.40 -10.86
C LYS A 121 -11.46 -19.16 -12.04
N LEU A 122 -12.06 -17.97 -12.12
CA LEU A 122 -12.94 -17.60 -13.24
C LEU A 122 -12.19 -17.63 -14.59
N ALA A 123 -10.93 -17.21 -14.61
CA ALA A 123 -10.10 -17.25 -15.80
C ALA A 123 -9.75 -18.69 -16.24
N GLN A 124 -9.55 -19.60 -15.27
CA GLN A 124 -9.33 -21.03 -15.51
C GLN A 124 -10.59 -21.73 -16.03
N GLU A 125 -11.78 -21.35 -15.54
CA GLU A 125 -13.07 -21.92 -15.97
C GLU A 125 -13.54 -21.40 -17.35
N ARG A 126 -13.03 -20.25 -17.80
CA ARG A 126 -13.34 -19.66 -19.12
C ARG A 126 -12.07 -19.32 -19.93
N PRO A 127 -11.24 -20.33 -20.27
CA PRO A 127 -9.92 -20.12 -20.87
C PRO A 127 -9.97 -19.44 -22.25
N ASP A 128 -11.09 -19.61 -22.97
CA ASP A 128 -11.19 -19.30 -24.40
C ASP A 128 -11.49 -17.84 -24.76
N SER A 129 -11.88 -17.00 -23.81
CA SER A 129 -12.33 -15.63 -24.09
C SER A 129 -11.31 -14.57 -23.67
N TYR A 130 -10.84 -14.61 -22.42
CA TYR A 130 -10.01 -13.54 -21.86
C TYR A 130 -8.58 -13.55 -22.42
N TYR A 131 -7.84 -14.65 -22.23
CA TYR A 131 -6.46 -14.76 -22.72
C TYR A 131 -6.38 -14.85 -24.25
N ARG A 132 -7.41 -15.40 -24.92
CA ARG A 132 -7.50 -15.41 -26.39
C ARG A 132 -7.72 -13.99 -26.94
N SER A 133 -8.59 -13.19 -26.32
CA SER A 133 -8.83 -11.80 -26.74
C SER A 133 -7.63 -10.91 -26.43
N LEU A 134 -7.00 -11.10 -25.27
CA LEU A 134 -5.75 -10.41 -24.91
C LEU A 134 -4.63 -10.77 -25.89
N ARG A 135 -4.40 -12.06 -26.18
CA ARG A 135 -3.44 -12.51 -27.22
C ARG A 135 -3.79 -12.00 -28.62
N LYS A 136 -5.07 -11.91 -28.98
CA LYS A 136 -5.54 -11.41 -30.29
C LYS A 136 -5.40 -9.89 -30.40
N PHE A 137 -5.55 -9.16 -29.31
CA PHE A 137 -5.33 -7.71 -29.24
C PHE A 137 -3.83 -7.40 -29.36
N LEU A 138 -3.00 -8.08 -28.57
CA LEU A 138 -1.54 -7.90 -28.58
C LEU A 138 -0.88 -8.31 -29.90
N SER A 139 -1.37 -9.38 -30.55
CA SER A 139 -0.87 -9.79 -31.88
C SER A 139 -1.31 -8.84 -33.02
N ARG A 140 -2.34 -8.01 -32.81
CA ARG A 140 -2.74 -6.96 -33.76
C ARG A 140 -1.89 -5.70 -33.64
N GLU A 141 -1.39 -5.35 -32.46
CA GLU A 141 -0.48 -4.21 -32.31
C GLU A 141 0.92 -4.50 -32.85
N SER A 142 1.45 -5.72 -32.64
CA SER A 142 2.76 -6.11 -33.17
C SER A 142 2.81 -6.17 -34.70
N SER A 143 1.67 -6.35 -35.37
CA SER A 143 1.57 -6.33 -36.83
C SER A 143 1.38 -4.93 -37.42
N LEU A 144 1.08 -3.92 -36.61
CA LEU A 144 0.92 -2.52 -37.05
C LEU A 144 2.22 -1.71 -37.00
N GLN A 145 3.31 -2.24 -36.42
CA GLN A 145 4.62 -1.58 -36.38
C GLN A 145 5.50 -1.76 -37.63
N ARG A 146 4.94 -2.26 -38.74
CA ARG A 146 5.63 -2.29 -40.05
C ARG A 146 4.98 -1.36 -41.06
N ARG A 147 5.03 -0.05 -40.83
CA ARG A 147 4.97 0.99 -41.88
C ARG A 147 5.40 2.33 -41.30
N GLY A 148 6.58 2.79 -41.70
CA GLY A 148 7.19 4.01 -41.20
C GLY A 148 6.53 5.28 -41.73
N SER A 149 6.42 6.29 -40.86
CA SER A 149 6.44 7.72 -41.19
C SER A 149 6.37 8.54 -39.89
N THR A 150 7.22 9.57 -39.78
CA THR A 150 7.13 10.76 -38.89
C THR A 150 6.97 10.58 -37.37
N SER A 151 6.69 9.37 -36.88
CA SER A 151 6.56 9.01 -35.47
C SER A 151 7.90 8.63 -34.80
N GLN A 152 8.96 8.43 -35.58
CA GLN A 152 10.31 8.08 -35.09
C GLN A 152 10.88 9.17 -34.17
N LEU A 153 10.73 10.44 -34.55
CA LEU A 153 11.22 11.59 -33.78
C LEU A 153 10.47 11.82 -32.45
N ALA A 154 9.22 11.34 -32.35
CA ALA A 154 8.44 11.38 -31.11
C ALA A 154 8.75 10.19 -30.19
N MET A 155 9.17 9.06 -30.74
CA MET A 155 9.56 7.85 -30.00
C MET A 155 10.96 7.99 -29.38
N ASP A 156 11.92 8.62 -30.07
CA ASP A 156 13.25 8.89 -29.52
C ASP A 156 13.18 9.84 -28.30
N ALA A 157 12.23 10.77 -28.29
CA ALA A 157 11.98 11.66 -27.14
C ALA A 157 11.30 10.95 -25.96
N MET A 158 10.75 9.75 -26.17
CA MET A 158 10.15 8.90 -25.12
C MET A 158 11.08 7.75 -24.68
N ALA A 159 12.19 7.53 -25.39
CA ALA A 159 13.19 6.50 -25.08
C ALA A 159 14.08 6.83 -23.86
N GLU A 160 13.99 8.05 -23.31
CA GLU A 160 14.68 8.43 -22.06
C GLU A 160 13.82 8.26 -20.80
N THR A 161 12.60 7.72 -20.90
CA THR A 161 11.82 7.33 -19.73
C THR A 161 11.79 5.82 -19.62
N GLU A 162 12.49 5.28 -18.62
CA GLU A 162 12.48 3.86 -18.26
C GLU A 162 11.06 3.31 -18.31
N VAL A 163 10.83 2.40 -19.26
CA VAL A 163 9.54 1.76 -19.48
C VAL A 163 9.21 0.88 -18.28
N PRO A 164 8.08 1.09 -17.58
CA PRO A 164 7.69 0.28 -16.44
C PRO A 164 7.64 -1.22 -16.79
N GLU A 165 8.19 -2.07 -15.92
CA GLU A 165 8.37 -3.53 -16.12
C GLU A 165 7.09 -4.27 -16.54
N GLU A 166 5.91 -3.71 -16.23
CA GLU A 166 4.59 -4.21 -16.66
C GLU A 166 4.44 -4.33 -18.19
N GLN A 167 5.08 -3.46 -18.98
CA GLN A 167 5.00 -3.52 -20.45
C GLN A 167 5.99 -4.52 -21.07
N GLN A 168 7.05 -4.89 -20.34
CA GLN A 168 8.05 -5.83 -20.85
C GLN A 168 7.52 -7.27 -20.86
N GLN A 169 6.77 -7.67 -19.82
CA GLN A 169 6.14 -9.00 -19.74
C GLN A 169 5.04 -9.25 -20.79
N ILE A 170 4.45 -8.19 -21.33
CA ILE A 170 3.36 -8.25 -22.32
C ILE A 170 3.89 -8.52 -23.74
N SER A 171 5.15 -8.18 -24.00
CA SER A 171 5.78 -8.23 -25.32
C SER A 171 6.53 -9.53 -25.64
N ASN A 172 6.84 -10.35 -24.62
CA ASN A 172 7.63 -11.57 -24.79
C ASN A 172 6.80 -12.85 -24.52
N PRO A 173 6.49 -13.67 -25.56
CA PRO A 173 5.68 -14.89 -25.42
C PRO A 173 6.34 -16.02 -24.62
N GLU A 174 7.62 -15.91 -24.25
CA GLU A 174 8.33 -16.87 -23.39
C GLU A 174 8.18 -16.59 -21.89
N ILE A 175 7.65 -15.42 -21.50
CA ILE A 175 7.40 -15.08 -20.09
C ILE A 175 6.00 -15.59 -19.70
N PRO A 176 5.87 -16.49 -18.71
CA PRO A 176 4.56 -16.93 -18.22
C PRO A 176 3.75 -15.72 -17.72
N LEU A 177 2.50 -15.60 -18.17
CA LEU A 177 1.58 -14.61 -17.61
C LEU A 177 1.28 -14.98 -16.16
N LEU A 178 1.83 -14.20 -15.22
CA LEU A 178 1.54 -14.36 -13.80
C LEU A 178 0.04 -14.17 -13.55
N THR A 179 -0.52 -15.06 -12.75
CA THR A 179 -1.88 -14.96 -12.22
C THR A 179 -2.03 -13.71 -11.35
N LYS A 180 -3.27 -13.29 -11.08
CA LYS A 180 -3.51 -12.12 -10.22
C LYS A 180 -3.01 -12.35 -8.80
N LEU A 181 -3.09 -13.60 -8.31
CA LEU A 181 -2.54 -13.96 -7.01
C LEU A 181 -1.01 -13.87 -7.01
N GLU A 182 -0.33 -14.43 -8.02
CA GLU A 182 1.13 -14.36 -8.11
C GLU A 182 1.62 -12.90 -8.21
N GLN A 183 0.94 -12.06 -8.99
CA GLN A 183 1.22 -10.62 -9.05
C GLN A 183 1.13 -9.95 -7.68
N PHE A 184 0.13 -10.32 -6.87
CA PHE A 184 -0.01 -9.82 -5.52
C PHE A 184 1.13 -10.28 -4.60
N GLU A 185 1.48 -11.57 -4.65
CA GLU A 185 2.55 -12.14 -3.83
C GLU A 185 3.92 -11.54 -4.17
N GLU A 186 4.22 -11.40 -5.47
CA GLU A 186 5.44 -10.74 -5.94
C GLU A 186 5.48 -9.27 -5.55
N ARG A 187 4.35 -8.55 -5.63
CA ARG A 187 4.26 -7.16 -5.18
C ARG A 187 4.60 -7.05 -3.69
N MET A 188 3.99 -7.86 -2.84
CA MET A 188 4.25 -7.83 -1.39
C MET A 188 5.71 -8.17 -1.09
N LYS A 189 6.28 -9.17 -1.77
CA LYS A 189 7.69 -9.57 -1.62
C LYS A 189 8.66 -8.46 -2.05
N ARG A 190 8.39 -7.80 -3.17
CA ARG A 190 9.19 -6.67 -3.67
C ARG A 190 9.15 -5.49 -2.69
N VAL A 191 7.97 -5.19 -2.16
CA VAL A 191 7.78 -4.10 -1.19
C VAL A 191 8.51 -4.39 0.12
N SER A 192 8.44 -5.60 0.65
CA SER A 192 9.10 -5.96 1.90
C SER A 192 10.60 -6.16 1.76
N SER A 193 11.12 -6.19 0.53
CA SER A 193 12.54 -6.41 0.26
C SER A 193 13.41 -5.33 0.90
N GLY A 194 14.46 -5.74 1.61
CA GLY A 194 15.38 -4.84 2.32
C GLY A 194 14.90 -4.36 3.69
N MET A 195 13.67 -4.71 4.11
CA MET A 195 13.21 -4.43 5.48
C MET A 195 13.81 -5.41 6.48
N ARG A 196 14.01 -4.95 7.72
CA ARG A 196 14.41 -5.83 8.84
C ARG A 196 13.37 -6.93 9.04
N GLU A 197 13.85 -8.11 9.45
CA GLU A 197 12.99 -9.26 9.72
C GLU A 197 11.91 -8.90 10.75
N GLY A 198 10.69 -9.38 10.52
CA GLY A 198 9.56 -9.12 11.40
C GLY A 198 8.94 -7.72 11.28
N VAL A 199 9.51 -6.77 10.52
CA VAL A 199 8.89 -5.43 10.38
C VAL A 199 7.63 -5.48 9.53
N PHE A 200 7.65 -6.18 8.39
CA PHE A 200 6.54 -6.19 7.44
C PHE A 200 5.65 -7.42 7.64
N THR A 201 4.33 -7.21 7.68
CA THR A 201 3.37 -8.31 7.83
C THR A 201 2.10 -8.04 7.04
N VAL A 202 1.75 -8.98 6.16
CA VAL A 202 0.44 -9.02 5.51
C VAL A 202 -0.51 -9.83 6.38
N PHE A 203 -1.69 -9.29 6.67
CA PHE A 203 -2.64 -9.91 7.59
C PHE A 203 -4.05 -9.89 7.01
N THR A 204 -4.88 -10.84 7.44
CA THR A 204 -6.31 -10.90 7.08
C THR A 204 -7.20 -10.73 8.31
N LEU A 205 -6.74 -11.18 9.48
CA LEU A 205 -7.49 -11.11 10.73
C LEU A 205 -6.88 -10.08 11.66
N ALA A 206 -7.72 -9.21 12.21
CA ALA A 206 -7.29 -8.18 13.16
C ALA A 206 -6.58 -8.76 14.40
N SER A 207 -6.92 -9.98 14.80
CA SER A 207 -6.26 -10.68 15.92
C SER A 207 -4.76 -10.91 15.69
N GLN A 208 -4.30 -10.97 14.44
CA GLN A 208 -2.88 -11.13 14.11
C GLN A 208 -2.05 -9.93 14.58
N LEU A 209 -2.64 -8.72 14.59
CA LEU A 209 -1.95 -7.51 15.06
C LEU A 209 -1.80 -7.51 16.58
N MET A 210 -2.78 -8.06 17.30
CA MET A 210 -2.76 -8.14 18.77
C MET A 210 -1.69 -9.08 19.30
N LEU A 211 -1.40 -10.13 18.52
CA LEU A 211 -0.46 -11.19 18.88
C LEU A 211 0.93 -10.96 18.28
N ASP A 212 1.16 -9.80 17.66
CA ASP A 212 2.43 -9.51 17.01
C ASP A 212 3.54 -9.33 18.06
N PRO A 213 4.62 -10.12 18.00
CA PRO A 213 5.64 -10.12 19.05
C PRO A 213 6.42 -8.82 19.11
N VAL A 214 6.69 -8.17 17.97
CA VAL A 214 7.44 -6.90 17.91
C VAL A 214 6.66 -5.80 18.59
N VAL A 215 5.35 -5.73 18.34
CA VAL A 215 4.47 -4.75 18.97
C VAL A 215 4.33 -5.01 20.46
N ALA A 216 4.14 -6.28 20.86
CA ALA A 216 4.00 -6.65 22.26
C ALA A 216 5.26 -6.33 23.07
N GLU A 217 6.44 -6.60 22.53
CA GLU A 217 7.73 -6.30 23.17
C GLU A 217 7.90 -4.79 23.40
N GLU A 218 7.59 -3.95 22.41
CA GLU A 218 7.68 -2.49 22.54
C GLU A 218 6.80 -1.96 23.70
N PHE A 219 5.55 -2.42 23.79
CA PHE A 219 4.65 -2.01 24.87
C PHE A 219 5.08 -2.53 26.25
N LEU A 220 5.77 -3.68 26.31
CA LEU A 220 6.33 -4.18 27.57
C LEU A 220 7.54 -3.34 28.02
N MET A 221 8.44 -3.00 27.09
CA MET A 221 9.61 -2.17 27.36
C MET A 221 9.24 -0.75 27.80
N SER A 222 8.18 -0.17 27.25
CA SER A 222 7.71 1.16 27.66
C SER A 222 7.20 1.18 29.10
N LYS A 223 6.58 0.09 29.58
CA LYS A 223 6.09 -0.03 30.96
C LYS A 223 7.24 -0.12 31.96
N THR A 224 8.23 -0.97 31.70
CA THR A 224 9.37 -1.15 32.61
C THR A 224 10.24 0.11 32.73
N SER A 225 10.37 0.88 31.65
CA SER A 225 11.09 2.16 31.69
C SER A 225 10.35 3.25 32.48
N THR A 226 9.02 3.16 32.58
CA THR A 226 8.21 4.13 33.35
C THR A 226 8.33 3.85 34.86
N ASP A 227 8.31 2.56 35.24
CA ASP A 227 8.42 2.13 36.65
C ASP A 227 9.81 2.39 37.26
N LEU A 228 10.87 2.48 36.45
CA LEU A 228 12.24 2.79 36.90
C LEU A 228 12.52 4.29 37.08
N SER A 229 11.57 5.16 36.73
CA SER A 229 11.71 6.62 36.77
C SER A 229 10.92 7.31 37.90
N ILE A 230 10.43 6.53 38.88
CA ILE A 230 9.75 6.97 40.11
C ILE A 230 10.63 6.62 41.32
#